data_AF-A0A7V3SRB4-F1
#
_entry.id   AF-A0A7V3SRB4-F1
#
_cell.length_a   1.000
_cell.length_b   1.000
_cell.length_c   1.000
_cell.angle_alpha   90.00
_cell.angle_beta   90.00
_cell.angle_gamma   90.00
#
_symmetry.space_group_name_H-M   'P 1'
#
loop_
_entity.id
_entity.type
_entity.pdbx_description
1 polymer ?
#
loop_
_entity_poly.entity_id
_entity_poly.type
_entity_poly.pdbx_seq_one_letter_code
_entity_poly.pdbx_strand_id
1 'polypeptide(L)'
;MRAWCVLIIMAIAVSIPDVAEAKYLVELNYKVPPRYHLRGVKRIAVVPFSYTMTYHELGSRYIPKMFAYEMKKSGIFDVVEPKVRGLSLDDEYSLKELLAIGRSNRVDAIIGGKIRGFQYCDYYTCEKMLGAAEVSFCVELTNVARGKVTDRICYYQQGKEVLRAVGDISDLSREERMVLGTAKKLISRIISEMSPKDVTIEAKLMGDKECKAGVKAAMAGDWGSAVDTWKEVISGGDVKCAYYNLGVADEKEGKFAEALANYKKALSLDNGDKLCSEGVKRMEEMKRRMED
;
A
#
# COMPACT_ATOMS: atom_id res chain seq x y z
N MET A 1 26.91 -14.97 -41.99
CA MET A 1 27.59 -15.68 -40.88
C MET A 1 28.73 -14.80 -40.41
N ARG A 2 28.74 -14.43 -39.11
CA ARG A 2 29.90 -14.24 -38.20
C ARG A 2 31.05 -13.32 -38.68
N ALA A 3 31.67 -12.45 -37.90
CA ALA A 3 31.62 -12.09 -36.49
C ALA A 3 32.78 -11.09 -36.30
N TRP A 4 32.58 -10.06 -35.45
CA TRP A 4 33.53 -9.63 -34.40
C TRP A 4 34.89 -9.05 -34.85
N CYS A 5 35.13 -7.75 -34.66
CA CYS A 5 35.61 -7.09 -33.43
C CYS A 5 37.09 -6.72 -33.59
N VAL A 6 37.44 -5.44 -33.37
CA VAL A 6 38.51 -4.95 -32.47
C VAL A 6 38.54 -3.42 -32.52
N LEU A 7 38.02 -2.83 -31.43
CA LEU A 7 38.57 -1.73 -30.64
C LEU A 7 39.17 -0.52 -31.38
N ILE A 8 38.39 0.55 -31.50
CA ILE A 8 38.91 1.91 -31.37
C ILE A 8 38.43 2.42 -30.01
N ILE A 9 39.37 2.47 -29.06
CA ILE A 9 39.26 3.23 -27.82
C ILE A 9 39.32 4.70 -28.25
N MET A 10 38.18 5.31 -28.55
CA MET A 10 38.05 6.77 -28.55
C MET A 10 37.40 7.16 -27.23
N ALA A 11 38.20 7.87 -26.43
CA ALA A 11 37.79 8.57 -25.24
C ALA A 11 36.61 9.49 -25.57
N ILE A 12 35.40 9.04 -25.25
CA ILE A 12 34.27 9.96 -25.06
C ILE A 12 34.30 10.32 -23.59
N ALA A 13 34.98 11.43 -23.30
CA ALA A 13 34.72 12.24 -22.12
C ALA A 13 33.28 12.76 -22.23
N VAL A 14 32.30 11.90 -21.93
CA VAL A 14 30.98 12.38 -21.57
C VAL A 14 31.17 13.03 -20.21
N SER A 15 30.96 14.33 -20.16
CA SER A 15 30.82 15.10 -18.93
C SER A 15 29.73 14.44 -18.07
N ILE A 16 30.14 13.52 -17.20
CA ILE A 16 29.31 13.00 -16.12
C ILE A 16 28.96 14.22 -15.26
N PRO A 17 27.68 14.60 -15.10
CA PRO A 17 27.33 15.63 -14.14
C PRO A 17 27.84 15.19 -12.76
N ASP A 18 28.68 16.04 -12.20
CA ASP A 18 29.28 16.04 -10.85
C ASP A 18 29.16 14.74 -10.03
N VAL A 19 30.24 13.95 -10.01
CA VAL A 19 30.49 12.87 -9.02
C VAL A 19 30.47 13.41 -7.57
N ALA A 20 30.47 14.74 -7.38
CA ALA A 20 30.32 15.40 -6.09
C ALA A 20 28.90 15.30 -5.50
N GLU A 21 27.83 15.19 -6.31
CA GLU A 21 26.44 15.18 -5.80
C GLU A 21 26.02 13.83 -5.18
N ALA A 22 26.68 12.73 -5.58
CA ALA A 22 26.45 11.36 -5.10
C ALA A 22 27.14 11.04 -3.76
N LYS A 23 27.85 12.01 -3.18
CA LYS A 23 28.57 11.85 -1.92
C LYS A 23 27.53 11.72 -0.80
N TYR A 24 27.40 10.52 -0.22
CA TYR A 24 26.53 10.18 0.91
C TYR A 24 25.07 9.78 0.59
N LEU A 25 24.81 9.19 -0.57
CA LEU A 25 23.54 8.51 -0.84
C LEU A 25 23.53 7.10 -0.23
N VAL A 26 22.40 6.71 0.36
CA VAL A 26 22.17 5.39 0.95
C VAL A 26 20.77 4.88 0.59
N GLU A 27 20.66 3.57 0.36
CA GLU A 27 19.36 2.94 0.14
C GLU A 27 18.70 2.56 1.48
N LEU A 28 17.49 3.05 1.68
CA LEU A 28 16.64 2.67 2.80
C LEU A 28 15.59 1.70 2.30
N ASN A 29 15.53 0.52 2.93
CA ASN A 29 14.53 -0.50 2.69
C ASN A 29 13.68 -0.62 3.95
N TYR A 30 12.42 -0.24 3.87
CA TYR A 30 11.49 -0.36 4.99
C TYR A 30 10.05 -0.61 4.52
N LYS A 31 9.22 -1.11 5.45
CA LYS A 31 7.80 -1.36 5.21
C LYS A 31 6.99 -0.13 5.54
N VAL A 32 6.43 0.48 4.50
CA VAL A 32 5.46 1.55 4.65
C VAL A 32 4.14 0.96 5.19
N PRO A 33 3.53 1.57 6.23
CA PRO A 33 2.25 1.14 6.75
C PRO A 33 1.17 1.22 5.66
N PRO A 34 0.16 0.32 5.71
CA PRO A 34 -0.94 0.34 4.78
C PRO A 34 -1.64 1.70 4.79
N ARG A 35 -2.24 2.07 3.66
CA ARG A 35 -3.00 3.31 3.57
C ARG A 35 -4.26 3.27 4.44
N TYR A 36 -4.90 2.10 4.51
CA TYR A 36 -6.02 1.84 5.40
C TYR A 36 -5.56 0.84 6.45
N HIS A 37 -5.22 1.35 7.63
CA HIS A 37 -4.69 0.53 8.71
C HIS A 37 -5.82 -0.01 9.59
N LEU A 38 -6.04 -1.31 9.53
CA LEU A 38 -6.97 -1.98 10.45
C LEU A 38 -6.26 -2.31 11.77
N ARG A 39 -6.07 -1.28 12.61
CA ARG A 39 -5.31 -1.41 13.86
C ARG A 39 -5.90 -2.49 14.78
N GLY A 40 -5.04 -3.44 15.18
CA GLY A 40 -5.41 -4.54 16.09
C GLY A 40 -6.30 -5.61 15.47
N VAL A 41 -6.62 -5.51 14.17
CA VAL A 41 -7.41 -6.50 13.45
C VAL A 41 -6.48 -7.62 13.00
N LYS A 42 -6.76 -8.85 13.43
CA LYS A 42 -6.05 -10.06 13.00
C LYS A 42 -6.97 -10.98 12.22
N ARG A 43 -8.22 -11.10 12.66
CA ARG A 43 -9.22 -12.00 12.10
C ARG A 43 -10.29 -11.19 11.39
N ILE A 44 -10.57 -11.53 10.14
CA ILE A 44 -11.56 -10.83 9.33
C ILE A 44 -12.54 -11.81 8.70
N ALA A 45 -13.75 -11.35 8.43
CA ALA A 45 -14.69 -12.06 7.58
C ALA A 45 -15.15 -11.17 6.43
N VAL A 46 -15.30 -11.75 5.24
CA VAL A 46 -15.93 -11.09 4.10
C VAL A 46 -17.37 -11.58 4.01
N VAL A 47 -18.32 -10.69 4.24
CA VAL A 47 -19.76 -11.00 4.11
C VAL A 47 -20.23 -10.78 2.67
N PRO A 48 -21.38 -11.36 2.27
CA PRO A 48 -21.93 -11.09 0.94
C PRO A 48 -22.14 -9.59 0.74
N PHE A 49 -21.94 -9.08 -0.47
CA PHE A 49 -22.14 -7.65 -0.76
C PHE A 49 -23.58 -7.43 -1.23
N SER A 50 -24.18 -6.30 -0.85
CA SER A 50 -25.47 -5.88 -1.41
C SER A 50 -25.29 -5.33 -2.83
N TYR A 51 -26.36 -5.34 -3.61
CA TYR A 51 -26.32 -4.99 -5.04
C TYR A 51 -27.55 -4.16 -5.44
N THR A 52 -27.50 -3.51 -6.60
CA THR A 52 -28.63 -2.68 -7.09
C THR A 52 -29.11 -3.00 -8.50
N MET A 53 -28.54 -4.01 -9.20
CA MET A 53 -28.86 -4.30 -10.62
C MET A 53 -28.73 -5.80 -10.97
N THR A 54 -29.21 -6.16 -12.18
CA THR A 54 -29.54 -7.47 -12.76
C THR A 54 -28.54 -8.64 -12.60
N TYR A 55 -27.26 -8.41 -12.32
CA TYR A 55 -26.26 -9.48 -12.14
C TYR A 55 -26.11 -9.90 -10.67
N HIS A 56 -27.25 -10.14 -10.02
CA HIS A 56 -27.35 -10.45 -8.59
C HIS A 56 -26.51 -11.66 -8.18
N GLU A 57 -26.52 -12.73 -8.98
CA GLU A 57 -25.78 -13.96 -8.68
C GLU A 57 -24.26 -13.76 -8.75
N LEU A 58 -23.74 -13.03 -9.73
CA LEU A 58 -22.30 -12.78 -9.85
C LEU A 58 -21.77 -11.95 -8.68
N GLY A 59 -22.49 -10.88 -8.38
CA GLY A 59 -22.17 -9.93 -7.32
C GLY A 59 -22.18 -10.55 -5.92
N SER A 60 -23.20 -11.37 -5.63
CA SER A 60 -23.36 -11.95 -4.29
C SER A 60 -22.64 -13.28 -4.09
N ARG A 61 -22.49 -14.11 -5.13
CA ARG A 61 -21.90 -15.46 -5.00
C ARG A 61 -20.39 -15.47 -5.17
N TYR A 62 -19.87 -14.75 -6.15
CA TYR A 62 -18.47 -14.90 -6.57
C TYR A 62 -17.55 -13.81 -6.02
N ILE A 63 -18.00 -12.55 -5.99
CA ILE A 63 -17.16 -11.44 -5.54
C ILE A 63 -16.73 -11.59 -4.06
N PRO A 64 -17.62 -11.90 -3.09
CA PRO A 64 -17.20 -12.09 -1.71
C PRO A 64 -16.20 -13.23 -1.55
N LYS A 65 -16.40 -14.33 -2.28
CA LYS A 65 -15.48 -15.48 -2.30
C LYS A 65 -14.12 -15.12 -2.89
N MET A 66 -14.11 -14.38 -3.99
CA MET A 66 -12.89 -13.89 -4.62
C MET A 66 -12.13 -12.93 -3.71
N PHE A 67 -12.85 -12.04 -3.02
CA PHE A 67 -12.27 -11.12 -2.04
C PHE A 67 -11.63 -11.89 -0.88
N ALA A 68 -12.37 -12.84 -0.29
CA ALA A 68 -11.88 -13.69 0.78
C ALA A 68 -10.64 -14.50 0.34
N TYR A 69 -10.65 -15.03 -0.89
CA TYR A 69 -9.53 -15.76 -1.46
C TYR A 69 -8.28 -14.89 -1.63
N GLU A 70 -8.39 -13.72 -2.27
CA GLU A 70 -7.24 -12.83 -2.48
C GLU A 70 -6.71 -12.27 -1.16
N MET A 71 -7.59 -12.04 -0.16
CA MET A 71 -7.15 -11.66 1.18
C MET A 71 -6.45 -12.79 1.92
N LYS A 72 -6.94 -14.03 1.81
CA LYS A 72 -6.25 -15.18 2.40
C LYS A 72 -4.86 -15.36 1.78
N LYS A 73 -4.75 -15.15 0.47
CA LYS A 73 -3.49 -15.20 -0.27
C LYS A 73 -2.50 -14.11 0.14
N SER A 74 -2.97 -12.92 0.56
CA SER A 74 -2.09 -11.85 1.01
C SER A 74 -1.38 -12.17 2.33
N GLY A 75 -1.93 -13.06 3.15
CA GLY A 75 -1.35 -13.49 4.42
C GLY A 75 -1.41 -12.43 5.53
N ILE A 76 -2.12 -11.33 5.31
CA ILE A 76 -2.17 -10.18 6.24
C ILE A 76 -3.14 -10.46 7.40
N PHE A 77 -4.22 -11.19 7.12
CA PHE A 77 -5.28 -11.47 8.07
C PHE A 77 -5.64 -12.96 8.07
N ASP A 78 -6.09 -13.45 9.22
CA ASP A 78 -6.80 -14.72 9.34
C ASP A 78 -8.22 -14.54 8.79
N VAL A 79 -8.45 -15.01 7.56
CA VAL A 79 -9.74 -14.89 6.88
C VAL A 79 -10.66 -16.03 7.31
N VAL A 80 -11.73 -15.67 8.01
CA VAL A 80 -12.77 -16.57 8.51
C VAL A 80 -13.95 -16.55 7.54
N GLU A 81 -14.40 -17.74 7.13
CA GLU A 81 -15.64 -17.88 6.37
C GLU A 81 -16.84 -17.60 7.30
N PRO A 82 -17.65 -16.55 7.04
CA PRO A 82 -18.68 -16.16 7.97
C PRO A 82 -19.91 -17.07 7.90
N LYS A 83 -20.43 -17.43 9.06
CA LYS A 83 -21.79 -17.95 9.23
C LYS A 83 -22.75 -16.76 9.22
N VAL A 84 -23.43 -16.59 8.10
CA VAL A 84 -24.44 -15.54 7.89
C VAL A 84 -25.83 -16.18 7.92
N ARG A 85 -26.76 -15.66 8.73
CA ARG A 85 -28.13 -16.20 8.85
C ARG A 85 -29.15 -15.08 8.69
N GLY A 86 -30.21 -15.34 7.94
CA GLY A 86 -31.41 -14.50 7.89
C GLY A 86 -31.20 -13.11 7.28
N LEU A 87 -30.20 -12.93 6.41
CA LEU A 87 -29.97 -11.66 5.74
C LEU A 87 -30.51 -11.69 4.31
N SER A 88 -31.22 -10.62 3.95
CA SER A 88 -31.57 -10.28 2.57
C SER A 88 -30.32 -9.76 1.86
N LEU A 89 -30.00 -10.32 0.69
CA LEU A 89 -28.87 -9.86 -0.13
C LEU A 89 -29.20 -8.58 -0.92
N ASP A 90 -30.49 -8.23 -0.99
CA ASP A 90 -31.00 -7.07 -1.69
C ASP A 90 -30.85 -5.79 -0.85
N ASP A 91 -30.69 -5.93 0.47
CA ASP A 91 -30.65 -4.83 1.42
C ASP A 91 -29.22 -4.46 1.86
N GLU A 92 -29.01 -3.18 2.12
CA GLU A 92 -27.75 -2.69 2.68
C GLU A 92 -27.68 -3.05 4.17
N TYR A 93 -26.66 -3.82 4.56
CA TYR A 93 -26.50 -4.23 5.96
C TYR A 93 -26.37 -3.02 6.86
N SER A 94 -27.19 -2.97 7.89
CA SER A 94 -27.01 -2.02 8.98
C SER A 94 -25.71 -2.32 9.75
N LEU A 95 -25.11 -1.29 10.34
CA LEU A 95 -23.97 -1.46 11.24
C LEU A 95 -24.28 -2.47 12.36
N LYS A 96 -25.52 -2.49 12.87
CA LYS A 96 -25.94 -3.42 13.92
C LYS A 96 -25.85 -4.88 13.46
N GLU A 97 -26.26 -5.16 12.23
CA GLU A 97 -26.17 -6.51 11.64
C GLU A 97 -24.73 -6.92 11.43
N LEU A 98 -23.91 -6.05 10.84
CA LEU A 98 -22.47 -6.32 10.65
C LEU A 98 -21.80 -6.63 11.99
N LEU A 99 -22.03 -5.82 13.03
CA LEU A 99 -21.46 -6.08 14.36
C LEU A 99 -21.94 -7.42 14.96
N ALA A 100 -23.20 -7.80 14.75
CA ALA A 100 -23.73 -9.08 15.23
C ALA A 100 -23.08 -10.28 14.50
N ILE A 101 -22.91 -10.19 13.18
CA ILE A 101 -22.19 -11.20 12.39
C ILE A 101 -20.74 -11.29 12.88
N GLY A 102 -20.10 -10.16 13.15
CA GLY A 102 -18.69 -10.12 13.54
C GLY A 102 -18.45 -10.81 14.87
N ARG A 103 -19.29 -10.50 15.86
CA ARG A 103 -19.26 -11.11 17.19
C ARG A 103 -19.52 -12.62 17.14
N SER A 104 -20.55 -13.04 16.41
CA SER A 104 -20.90 -14.47 16.31
C SER A 104 -19.82 -15.30 15.59
N ASN A 105 -19.10 -14.70 14.64
CA ASN A 105 -18.00 -15.34 13.93
C ASN A 105 -16.64 -15.16 14.61
N ARG A 106 -16.58 -14.42 15.73
CA ARG A 106 -15.34 -14.14 16.50
C ARG A 106 -14.24 -13.50 15.65
N VAL A 107 -14.64 -12.54 14.81
CA VAL A 107 -13.71 -11.75 13.98
C VAL A 107 -13.56 -10.34 14.52
N ASP A 108 -12.40 -9.73 14.26
CA ASP A 108 -12.07 -8.38 14.69
C ASP A 108 -12.65 -7.32 13.73
N ALA A 109 -12.79 -7.68 12.44
CA ALA A 109 -13.40 -6.84 11.44
C ALA A 109 -14.27 -7.62 10.44
N ILE A 110 -15.24 -6.92 9.87
CA ILE A 110 -16.01 -7.39 8.73
C ILE A 110 -15.76 -6.49 7.53
N ILE A 111 -15.66 -7.15 6.38
CA ILE A 111 -15.65 -6.53 5.07
C ILE A 111 -16.96 -6.87 4.41
N GLY A 112 -17.77 -5.86 4.20
CA GLY A 112 -18.97 -5.96 3.37
C GLY A 112 -18.99 -4.78 2.43
N GLY A 113 -20.16 -4.50 1.86
CA GLY A 113 -20.35 -3.30 1.09
C GLY A 113 -21.42 -3.45 0.03
N LYS A 114 -21.42 -2.47 -0.86
CA LYS A 114 -22.40 -2.33 -1.93
C LYS A 114 -21.70 -2.34 -3.27
N ILE A 115 -22.20 -3.14 -4.19
CA ILE A 115 -21.75 -3.16 -5.57
C ILE A 115 -22.73 -2.34 -6.40
N ARG A 116 -22.21 -1.33 -7.12
CA ARG A 116 -22.98 -0.45 -7.99
C ARG A 116 -22.43 -0.51 -9.42
N GLY A 117 -23.31 -0.37 -10.41
CA GLY A 117 -22.93 -0.23 -11.81
C GLY A 117 -22.26 -1.50 -12.36
N PHE A 118 -23.07 -2.38 -12.93
CA PHE A 118 -22.61 -3.44 -13.81
C PHE A 118 -23.05 -3.06 -15.22
N GLN A 119 -22.16 -2.49 -16.01
CA GLN A 119 -22.48 -2.15 -17.39
C GLN A 119 -21.48 -2.82 -18.32
N TYR A 120 -22.02 -3.56 -19.28
CA TYR A 120 -21.29 -4.12 -20.40
C TYR A 120 -21.66 -3.32 -21.64
N CYS A 121 -20.65 -2.80 -22.34
CA CYS A 121 -20.83 -2.09 -23.59
C CYS A 121 -20.07 -2.82 -24.70
N ASP A 122 -20.81 -3.28 -25.71
CA ASP A 122 -20.25 -3.75 -26.97
C ASP A 122 -20.08 -2.59 -27.94
N TYR A 123 -18.91 -2.49 -28.56
CA TYR A 123 -18.72 -1.62 -29.70
C TYR A 123 -18.00 -2.36 -30.84
N TYR A 124 -18.40 -2.02 -32.07
CA TYR A 124 -17.84 -2.57 -33.28
C TYR A 124 -16.72 -1.65 -33.79
N THR A 125 -15.54 -2.21 -34.00
CA THR A 125 -14.47 -1.58 -34.81
C THR A 125 -14.25 -2.48 -36.02
N CYS A 126 -13.79 -1.94 -37.16
CA CYS A 126 -13.97 -2.47 -38.52
C CYS A 126 -13.80 -3.99 -38.76
N GLU A 127 -13.20 -4.78 -37.87
CA GLU A 127 -13.19 -6.26 -37.92
C GLU A 127 -13.28 -6.96 -36.54
N LYS A 128 -13.53 -6.24 -35.44
CA LYS A 128 -13.52 -6.79 -34.06
C LYS A 128 -14.63 -6.21 -33.19
N MET A 129 -15.34 -7.11 -32.50
CA MET A 129 -16.21 -6.77 -31.36
C MET A 129 -15.33 -6.56 -30.12
N LEU A 130 -15.39 -5.35 -29.55
CA LEU A 130 -14.68 -4.97 -28.34
C LEU A 130 -15.69 -4.79 -27.21
N GLY A 131 -15.54 -5.57 -26.14
CA GLY A 131 -16.33 -5.40 -24.93
C GLY A 131 -15.61 -4.51 -23.92
N ALA A 132 -16.36 -3.66 -23.23
CA ALA A 132 -15.92 -2.95 -22.03
C ALA A 132 -16.84 -3.29 -20.86
N ALA A 133 -16.25 -3.48 -19.68
CA ALA A 133 -16.99 -3.70 -18.43
C ALA A 133 -16.67 -2.58 -17.44
N GLU A 134 -17.71 -2.04 -16.81
CA GLU A 134 -17.63 -1.07 -15.72
C GLU A 134 -18.10 -1.73 -14.42
N VAL A 135 -17.31 -1.58 -13.37
CA VAL A 135 -17.60 -2.08 -12.02
C VAL A 135 -17.28 -1.01 -10.98
N SER A 136 -18.23 -0.73 -10.08
CA SER A 136 -17.99 0.08 -8.89
C SER A 136 -18.25 -0.71 -7.60
N PHE A 137 -17.27 -0.68 -6.70
CA PHE A 137 -17.41 -1.21 -5.34
C PHE A 137 -17.38 -0.06 -4.35
N CYS A 138 -18.33 -0.05 -3.41
CA CYS A 138 -18.16 0.63 -2.15
C CYS A 138 -17.95 -0.45 -1.07
N VAL A 139 -16.71 -0.61 -0.63
CA VAL A 139 -16.32 -1.55 0.42
C VAL A 139 -16.44 -0.84 1.76
N GLU A 140 -17.11 -1.47 2.71
CA GLU A 140 -17.22 -0.99 4.08
C GLU A 140 -16.39 -1.89 5.00
N LEU A 141 -15.43 -1.27 5.68
CA LEU A 141 -14.61 -1.91 6.71
C LEU A 141 -15.21 -1.58 8.07
N THR A 142 -15.71 -2.60 8.76
CA THR A 142 -16.34 -2.45 10.07
C THR A 142 -15.47 -3.08 11.15
N ASN A 143 -15.00 -2.28 12.11
CA ASN A 143 -14.25 -2.78 13.26
C ASN A 143 -15.23 -3.22 14.35
N VAL A 144 -15.25 -4.52 14.62
CA VAL A 144 -16.21 -5.16 15.53
C VAL A 144 -15.95 -4.76 16.98
N ALA A 145 -14.68 -4.69 17.37
CA ALA A 145 -14.28 -4.33 18.73
C ALA A 145 -14.58 -2.86 19.06
N ARG A 146 -14.35 -1.96 18.10
CA ARG A 146 -14.62 -0.52 18.23
C ARG A 146 -16.09 -0.15 17.98
N GLY A 147 -16.89 -1.06 17.43
CA GLY A 147 -18.32 -0.84 17.20
C GLY A 147 -18.63 0.22 16.13
N LYS A 148 -17.71 0.49 15.20
CA LYS A 148 -17.87 1.53 14.17
C LYS A 148 -17.34 1.08 12.81
N VAL A 149 -17.91 1.66 11.74
CA VAL A 149 -17.28 1.64 10.40
C VAL A 149 -16.00 2.44 10.50
N THR A 150 -14.87 1.83 10.17
CA THR A 150 -13.58 2.53 10.14
C THR A 150 -13.39 3.24 8.82
N ASP A 151 -13.76 2.59 7.72
CA ASP A 151 -13.57 3.14 6.39
C ASP A 151 -14.70 2.74 5.45
N ARG A 152 -15.05 3.66 4.55
CA ARG A 152 -15.83 3.38 3.35
C ARG A 152 -14.99 3.73 2.15
N ILE A 153 -14.67 2.73 1.34
CA ILE A 153 -13.80 2.91 0.19
C ILE A 153 -14.57 2.60 -1.08
N CYS A 154 -14.91 3.66 -1.82
CA CYS A 154 -15.58 3.55 -3.10
C CYS A 154 -14.55 3.66 -4.23
N TYR A 155 -14.52 2.65 -5.09
CA TYR A 155 -13.68 2.61 -6.27
C TYR A 155 -14.52 2.41 -7.52
N TYR A 156 -13.96 2.88 -8.63
CA TYR A 156 -14.51 2.72 -9.97
C TYR A 156 -13.41 2.16 -10.87
N GLN A 157 -13.73 1.14 -11.67
CA GLN A 157 -12.82 0.58 -12.65
C GLN A 157 -13.56 0.31 -13.96
N GLN A 158 -13.07 0.91 -15.03
CA GLN A 158 -13.38 0.52 -16.40
C GLN A 158 -12.30 -0.46 -16.88
N GLY A 159 -12.71 -1.60 -17.43
CA GLY A 159 -11.82 -2.67 -17.87
C GLY A 159 -12.06 -3.06 -19.33
N LYS A 160 -10.97 -3.23 -20.08
CA LYS A 160 -10.94 -4.00 -21.33
C LYS A 160 -10.31 -5.36 -21.06
N GLU A 161 -10.72 -6.35 -21.85
CA GLU A 161 -10.38 -7.77 -21.76
C GLU A 161 -8.97 -8.07 -21.23
N VAL A 162 -8.87 -8.65 -20.03
CA VAL A 162 -7.67 -9.36 -19.55
C VAL A 162 -8.12 -10.42 -18.53
N LEU A 163 -7.98 -11.71 -18.84
CA LEU A 163 -7.33 -12.74 -17.99
C LEU A 163 -7.61 -14.19 -18.43
N ARG A 164 -6.55 -15.03 -18.33
CA ARG A 164 -6.64 -16.47 -18.06
C ARG A 164 -7.02 -16.67 -16.58
N ALA A 165 -7.94 -17.59 -16.33
CA ALA A 165 -8.68 -17.73 -15.08
C ALA A 165 -7.99 -18.59 -14.00
N VAL A 166 -8.47 -18.44 -12.75
CA VAL A 166 -8.30 -19.35 -11.62
C VAL A 166 -9.68 -19.93 -11.29
N GLY A 167 -9.82 -21.26 -11.29
CA GLY A 167 -11.05 -21.99 -10.92
C GLY A 167 -11.94 -22.43 -12.08
N ASP A 168 -12.93 -23.29 -11.76
CA ASP A 168 -13.91 -23.84 -12.70
C ASP A 168 -15.02 -22.81 -13.00
N ILE A 169 -14.73 -21.94 -13.97
CA ILE A 169 -15.63 -20.89 -14.47
C ILE A 169 -16.04 -21.16 -15.92
N SER A 170 -16.05 -22.44 -16.31
CA SER A 170 -16.37 -22.91 -17.68
C SER A 170 -17.74 -22.43 -18.15
N ASP A 171 -18.69 -22.38 -17.22
CA ASP A 171 -20.11 -22.17 -17.49
C ASP A 171 -20.51 -20.68 -17.52
N LEU A 172 -19.57 -19.77 -17.21
CA LEU A 172 -19.83 -18.33 -17.22
C LEU A 172 -19.80 -17.76 -18.65
N SER A 173 -20.72 -16.84 -18.93
CA SER A 173 -20.74 -16.11 -20.19
C SER A 173 -19.48 -15.23 -20.35
N ARG A 174 -19.24 -14.75 -21.57
CA ARG A 174 -18.10 -13.85 -21.84
C ARG A 174 -18.19 -12.59 -20.99
N GLU A 175 -19.38 -12.01 -20.90
CA GLU A 175 -19.68 -10.78 -20.17
C GLU A 175 -19.42 -10.96 -18.66
N GLU A 176 -19.87 -12.09 -18.10
CA GLU A 176 -19.67 -12.43 -16.69
C GLU A 176 -18.19 -12.59 -16.34
N ARG A 177 -17.41 -13.24 -17.21
CA ARG A 177 -15.96 -13.39 -17.03
C ARG A 177 -15.24 -12.04 -17.08
N MET A 178 -15.67 -11.13 -17.95
CA MET A 178 -15.09 -9.79 -18.06
C MET A 178 -15.35 -8.97 -16.80
N VAL A 179 -16.58 -9.02 -16.29
CA VAL A 179 -16.98 -8.38 -15.05
C VAL A 179 -16.15 -8.91 -13.87
N LEU A 180 -16.00 -10.23 -13.74
CA LEU A 180 -15.19 -10.84 -12.68
C LEU A 180 -13.70 -10.49 -12.81
N GLY A 181 -13.16 -10.39 -14.03
CA GLY A 181 -11.79 -9.92 -14.27
C GLY A 181 -11.57 -8.48 -13.80
N THR A 182 -12.52 -7.57 -14.07
CA THR A 182 -12.48 -6.18 -13.59
C THR A 182 -12.62 -6.12 -12.07
N ALA A 183 -13.56 -6.87 -11.50
CA ALA A 183 -13.73 -7.03 -10.06
C ALA A 183 -12.43 -7.50 -9.39
N LYS A 184 -11.75 -8.50 -9.96
CA LYS A 184 -10.48 -9.02 -9.44
C LYS A 184 -9.40 -7.95 -9.38
N LYS A 185 -9.20 -7.18 -10.45
CA LYS A 185 -8.23 -6.06 -10.48
C LYS A 185 -8.52 -5.07 -9.37
N LEU A 186 -9.78 -4.75 -9.15
CA LEU A 186 -10.19 -3.81 -8.12
C LEU A 186 -9.97 -4.37 -6.71
N ILE A 187 -10.35 -5.63 -6.45
CA ILE A 187 -10.06 -6.33 -5.19
C ILE A 187 -8.55 -6.33 -4.90
N SER A 188 -7.72 -6.66 -5.89
CA SER A 188 -6.26 -6.64 -5.73
C SER A 188 -5.74 -5.25 -5.37
N ARG A 189 -6.33 -4.18 -5.92
CA ARG A 189 -6.00 -2.80 -5.55
C ARG A 189 -6.37 -2.49 -4.10
N ILE A 190 -7.59 -2.83 -3.68
CA ILE A 190 -8.06 -2.61 -2.30
C ILE A 190 -7.14 -3.33 -1.31
N ILE A 191 -6.88 -4.62 -1.55
CA ILE A 191 -5.99 -5.42 -0.69
C ILE A 191 -4.60 -4.79 -0.64
N SER A 192 -4.04 -4.37 -1.78
CA SER A 192 -2.74 -3.68 -1.82
C SER A 192 -2.74 -2.40 -0.97
N GLU A 193 -3.83 -1.65 -0.92
CA GLU A 193 -3.94 -0.44 -0.07
C GLU A 193 -4.08 -0.78 1.43
N MET A 194 -4.52 -2.00 1.76
CA MET A 194 -4.58 -2.55 3.12
C MET A 194 -3.31 -3.33 3.51
N SER A 195 -2.39 -3.56 2.58
CA SER A 195 -1.11 -4.23 2.82
C SER A 195 0.00 -3.24 3.20
N PRO A 196 0.89 -3.61 4.15
CA PRO A 196 2.21 -2.99 4.23
C PRO A 196 2.92 -3.13 2.88
N LYS A 197 3.64 -2.08 2.46
CA LYS A 197 4.37 -2.08 1.19
C LYS A 197 5.86 -1.94 1.45
N ASP A 198 6.64 -2.86 0.92
CA ASP A 198 8.09 -2.70 0.87
C ASP A 198 8.41 -1.54 -0.07
N VAL A 199 9.17 -0.57 0.44
CA VAL A 199 9.63 0.58 -0.32
C VAL A 199 11.14 0.70 -0.16
N THR A 200 11.79 0.94 -1.30
CA THR A 200 13.18 1.36 -1.37
C THR A 200 13.21 2.84 -1.71
N ILE A 201 13.81 3.65 -0.85
CA ILE A 201 14.10 5.06 -1.16
C ILE A 201 15.60 5.30 -1.10
N GLU A 202 16.07 6.22 -1.92
CA GLU A 202 17.41 6.77 -1.79
C GLU A 202 17.34 7.97 -0.84
N ALA A 203 18.14 7.94 0.22
CA ALA A 203 18.27 9.04 1.17
C ALA A 203 19.68 9.62 1.10
N LYS A 204 19.76 10.96 1.12
CA LYS A 204 21.04 11.68 1.21
C LYS A 204 21.35 11.97 2.67
N LEU A 205 22.49 11.50 3.16
CA LEU A 205 22.98 11.84 4.50
C LEU A 205 23.68 13.21 4.49
N MET A 206 23.57 13.94 5.60
CA MET A 206 24.27 15.21 5.82
C MET A 206 25.70 14.96 6.31
N GLY A 207 26.68 15.25 5.44
CA GLY A 207 28.11 14.98 5.66
C GLY A 207 28.92 16.14 6.22
N ASP A 208 28.29 17.01 7.01
CA ASP A 208 28.93 18.10 7.76
C ASP A 208 30.04 17.54 8.66
N LYS A 209 31.00 18.40 9.02
CA LYS A 209 32.26 18.02 9.68
C LYS A 209 32.02 17.11 10.90
N GLU A 210 31.05 17.48 11.73
CA GLU A 210 30.65 16.81 12.97
C GLU A 210 30.05 15.42 12.70
N CYS A 211 29.37 15.23 11.57
CA CYS A 211 28.64 14.01 11.24
C CYS A 211 29.39 13.03 10.33
N LYS A 212 30.56 13.43 9.78
CA LYS A 212 31.32 12.61 8.80
C LYS A 212 31.63 11.20 9.27
N ALA A 213 31.97 11.02 10.55
CA ALA A 213 32.30 9.70 11.09
C ALA A 213 31.08 8.77 11.06
N GLY A 214 29.92 9.24 11.54
CA GLY A 214 28.67 8.48 11.48
C GLY A 214 28.19 8.23 10.05
N VAL A 215 28.34 9.20 9.16
CA VAL A 215 28.02 9.02 7.72
C VAL A 215 28.89 7.94 7.09
N LYS A 216 30.19 7.91 7.38
CA LYS A 216 31.09 6.86 6.90
C LYS A 216 30.66 5.48 7.41
N ALA A 217 30.27 5.37 8.69
CA ALA A 217 29.78 4.12 9.26
C ALA A 217 28.47 3.66 8.58
N ALA A 218 27.51 4.57 8.39
CA ALA A 218 26.24 4.28 7.70
C ALA A 218 26.45 3.83 6.25
N MET A 219 27.35 4.48 5.51
CA MET A 219 27.72 4.08 4.15
C MET A 219 28.41 2.70 4.09
N ALA A 220 29.09 2.30 5.15
CA ALA A 220 29.65 0.95 5.29
C ALA A 220 28.60 -0.09 5.72
N GLY A 221 27.35 0.31 5.93
CA GLY A 221 26.26 -0.53 6.43
C GLY A 221 26.25 -0.71 7.96
N ASP A 222 27.18 -0.08 8.68
CA ASP A 222 27.23 -0.11 10.14
C ASP A 222 26.37 1.01 10.74
N TRP A 223 25.06 0.78 10.69
CA TRP A 223 24.06 1.72 11.20
C TRP A 223 24.08 1.86 12.73
N GLY A 224 24.50 0.82 13.45
CA GLY A 224 24.63 0.87 14.91
C GLY A 224 25.68 1.90 15.31
N SER A 225 26.90 1.77 14.79
CA SER A 225 27.97 2.74 15.04
C SER A 225 27.63 4.14 14.54
N ALA A 226 26.90 4.26 13.42
CA ALA A 226 26.44 5.55 12.90
C ALA A 226 25.50 6.26 13.89
N VAL A 227 24.50 5.54 14.40
CA VAL A 227 23.54 6.04 15.41
C VAL A 227 24.25 6.45 16.69
N ASP A 228 25.17 5.62 17.20
CA ASP A 228 25.92 5.94 18.42
C ASP A 228 26.78 7.19 18.23
N THR A 229 27.45 7.32 17.09
CA THR A 229 28.25 8.51 16.74
C THR A 229 27.38 9.78 16.72
N TRP A 230 26.22 9.74 16.06
CA TRP A 230 25.34 10.92 16.00
C TRP A 230 24.71 11.24 17.35
N LYS A 231 24.43 10.23 18.20
CA LYS A 231 23.99 10.43 19.59
C LYS A 231 25.05 11.10 20.46
N GLU A 232 26.31 10.74 20.29
CA GLU A 232 27.42 11.41 20.96
C GLU A 232 27.53 12.88 20.53
N VAL A 233 27.40 13.16 19.23
CA VAL A 233 27.40 14.54 18.69
C VAL A 233 26.29 15.39 19.33
N ILE A 234 25.05 14.89 19.40
CA ILE A 234 23.95 15.64 20.02
C ILE A 234 24.09 15.78 21.54
N SER A 235 24.84 14.88 22.20
CA SER A 235 25.15 15.00 23.63
C SER A 235 26.12 16.16 23.90
N GLY A 236 26.94 16.53 22.92
CA GLY A 236 27.85 17.68 22.97
C GLY A 236 27.23 19.00 22.52
N GLY A 237 26.06 18.98 21.88
CA GLY A 237 25.34 20.19 21.46
C GLY A 237 24.30 19.91 20.36
N ASP A 238 23.37 20.85 20.15
CA ASP A 238 22.33 20.71 19.13
C ASP A 238 22.91 20.89 17.70
N VAL A 239 23.19 19.77 17.03
CA VAL A 239 23.77 19.76 15.67
C VAL A 239 22.75 19.24 14.65
N LYS A 240 22.41 20.08 13.65
CA LYS A 240 21.41 19.77 12.61
C LYS A 240 21.67 18.45 11.90
N CYS A 241 22.88 18.23 11.39
CA CYS A 241 23.21 17.02 10.62
C CYS A 241 23.02 15.74 11.43
N ALA A 242 23.25 15.78 12.75
CA ALA A 242 23.18 14.61 13.61
C ALA A 242 21.71 14.24 13.85
N TYR A 243 20.85 15.21 14.16
CA TYR A 243 19.40 14.97 14.24
C TYR A 243 18.82 14.50 12.90
N TYR A 244 19.21 15.11 11.79
CA TYR A 244 18.72 14.68 10.47
C TYR A 244 19.13 13.23 10.17
N ASN A 245 20.41 12.90 10.35
CA ASN A 245 20.90 11.56 10.05
C ASN A 245 20.34 10.49 11.01
N LEU A 246 20.08 10.83 12.28
CA LEU A 246 19.32 9.97 13.19
C LEU A 246 17.89 9.75 12.69
N GLY A 247 17.24 10.79 12.14
CA GLY A 247 15.95 10.67 11.47
C GLY A 247 15.96 9.67 10.31
N VAL A 248 17.02 9.69 9.49
CA VAL A 248 17.25 8.73 8.40
C VAL A 248 17.42 7.30 8.94
N ALA A 249 18.18 7.13 10.03
CA ALA A 249 18.36 5.81 10.65
C ALA A 249 17.08 5.26 11.27
N ASP A 250 16.30 6.10 11.97
CA ASP A 250 15.00 5.70 12.52
C ASP A 250 13.99 5.37 11.41
N GLU A 251 13.98 6.12 10.30
CA GLU A 251 13.18 5.84 9.11
C GLU A 251 13.53 4.47 8.51
N LYS A 252 14.83 4.15 8.42
CA LYS A 252 15.33 2.84 7.98
C LYS A 252 14.82 1.70 8.86
N GLU A 253 14.75 1.91 10.17
CA GLU A 253 14.26 0.91 11.13
C GLU A 253 12.72 0.85 11.21
N GLY A 254 12.00 1.72 10.48
CA GLY A 254 10.54 1.84 10.55
C GLY A 254 10.02 2.53 11.81
N LYS A 255 10.90 3.18 12.57
CA LYS A 255 10.59 3.97 13.78
C LYS A 255 10.11 5.37 13.41
N PHE A 256 8.95 5.44 12.75
CA PHE A 256 8.50 6.69 12.11
C PHE A 256 8.21 7.83 13.10
N ALA A 257 7.86 7.53 14.36
CA ALA A 257 7.60 8.57 15.37
C ALA A 257 8.91 9.23 15.83
N GLU A 258 9.94 8.43 16.08
CA GLU A 258 11.29 8.85 16.42
C GLU A 258 11.94 9.60 15.25
N ALA A 259 11.80 9.06 14.03
CA ALA A 259 12.26 9.72 12.81
C ALA A 259 11.63 11.11 12.63
N LEU A 260 10.31 11.21 12.86
CA LEU A 260 9.59 12.49 12.79
C LEU A 260 10.12 13.50 13.81
N ALA A 261 10.37 13.06 15.05
CA ALA A 261 10.90 13.92 16.10
C ALA A 261 12.29 14.44 15.74
N ASN A 262 13.17 13.56 15.25
CA ASN A 262 14.52 13.88 14.82
C ASN A 262 14.55 14.83 13.61
N TYR A 263 13.74 14.58 12.57
CA TYR A 263 13.63 15.50 11.43
C TYR A 263 13.06 16.87 11.84
N LYS A 264 12.07 16.92 12.73
CA LYS A 264 11.53 18.19 13.26
C LYS A 264 12.56 18.97 14.05
N LYS A 265 13.37 18.29 14.88
CA LYS A 265 14.46 18.93 15.61
C LYS A 265 15.52 19.48 14.66
N ALA A 266 15.92 18.71 13.64
CA ALA A 266 16.85 19.18 12.61
C ALA A 266 16.29 20.40 11.85
N LEU A 267 15.02 20.37 11.45
CA LEU A 267 14.35 21.49 10.78
C LEU A 267 14.29 22.74 11.68
N SER A 268 14.09 22.58 13.00
CA SER A 268 14.04 23.72 13.93
C SER A 268 15.38 24.46 14.07
N LEU A 269 16.50 23.80 13.75
CA LEU A 269 17.83 24.39 13.75
C LEU A 269 18.12 25.14 12.43
N ASP A 270 17.39 24.83 11.37
CA ASP A 270 17.46 25.50 10.07
C ASP A 270 16.13 25.32 9.31
N ASN A 271 15.23 26.28 9.51
CA ASN A 271 13.84 26.18 9.05
C ASN A 271 13.68 26.14 7.52
N GLY A 272 14.72 26.44 6.75
CA GLY A 272 14.71 26.44 5.29
C GLY A 272 15.23 25.15 4.64
N ASP A 273 15.67 24.17 5.45
CA ASP A 273 16.32 22.97 4.92
C ASP A 273 15.31 22.05 4.20
N LYS A 274 15.55 21.85 2.89
CA LYS A 274 14.69 21.04 2.03
C LYS A 274 14.71 19.55 2.42
N LEU A 275 15.87 19.00 2.80
CA LEU A 275 15.98 17.59 3.17
C LEU A 275 15.20 17.31 4.47
N CYS A 276 15.36 18.18 5.47
CA CYS A 276 14.63 18.07 6.73
C CYS A 276 13.12 18.19 6.51
N SER A 277 12.67 19.18 5.74
CA SER A 277 11.22 19.39 5.48
C SER A 277 10.60 18.24 4.67
N GLU A 278 11.31 17.66 3.69
CA GLU A 278 10.89 16.45 2.99
C GLU A 278 10.80 15.24 3.92
N GLY A 279 11.79 15.05 4.81
CA GLY A 279 11.77 14.02 5.85
C GLY A 279 10.56 14.15 6.77
N VAL A 280 10.28 15.36 7.28
CA VAL A 280 9.09 15.65 8.09
C VAL A 280 7.82 15.29 7.34
N LYS A 281 7.66 15.76 6.10
CA LYS A 281 6.46 15.50 5.28
C LYS A 281 6.23 14.00 5.07
N ARG A 282 7.28 13.24 4.76
CA ARG A 282 7.17 11.77 4.62
C ARG A 282 6.76 11.13 5.94
N MET A 283 7.38 11.51 7.06
CA MET A 283 7.10 10.89 8.36
C MET A 283 5.72 11.27 8.93
N GLU A 284 5.22 12.47 8.66
CA GLU A 284 3.84 12.85 8.98
C GLU A 284 2.82 12.02 8.20
N GLU A 285 3.11 11.71 6.93
CA GLU A 285 2.28 10.78 6.16
C GLU A 285 2.28 9.39 6.78
N MET A 286 3.44 8.86 7.19
CA MET A 286 3.53 7.54 7.83
C MET A 286 2.78 7.53 9.17
N LYS A 287 2.93 8.58 9.98
CA LYS A 287 2.23 8.74 11.25
C LYS A 287 0.71 8.75 11.05
N ARG A 288 0.21 9.54 10.10
CA ARG A 288 -1.22 9.62 9.79
C ARG A 288 -1.80 8.25 9.42
N ARG A 289 -1.08 7.47 8.59
CA ARG A 289 -1.47 6.10 8.21
C ARG A 289 -1.55 5.12 9.38
N MET A 290 -0.90 5.40 10.52
CA MET A 290 -0.91 4.54 11.71
C MET A 290 -1.92 4.99 12.78
N GLU A 291 -2.33 6.26 12.75
CA GLU A 291 -3.25 6.86 13.73
C GLU A 291 -4.73 6.76 13.33
N ASP A 292 -5.02 6.82 12.02
CA ASP A 292 -6.37 6.64 11.44
C ASP A 292 -6.85 5.17 11.58
#